data_AF-A0A7X8MBX2-F1
#
_entry.id   AF-A0A7X8MBX2-F1
#
_cell.length_a   1.000
_cell.length_b   1.000
_cell.length_c   1.000
_cell.angle_alpha   90.00
_cell.angle_beta   90.00
_cell.angle_gamma   90.00
#
_symmetry.space_group_name_H-M   'P 1'
#
loop_
_entity.id
_entity.type
_entity.pdbx_description
1 polymer ?
#
loop_
_entity_poly.entity_id
_entity_poly.type
_entity_poly.pdbx_seq_one_letter_code
_entity_poly.pdbx_strand_id
1 'polypeptide(L)'
;YDVIAPKVNAMRPAGEWNQSRILFDWPWCRIWLNGVLIQEQDFAAHPILKYRLRRGHIGLSNHASPVRYRNLWIKELPDQEQWTELFNGRDLKGWEQKGSANWQVRNGQIVADRGEGWLITKNPHSHFHLQTYIANPLAATDGKIFYRWRDLQHPGYNTELFDYPLAVEHVKRYGSHLPDSVVPAFTYPWLLYQIVSADREAEIRVAGYIVAGQKLLQETGDHIAFYRAAGDPPLVIRTVRVQPLIGNGL
;
A
#
# COMPACT_ATOMS: atom_id res chain seq x y z
N TYR A 1 1.92 9.53 -19.88
CA TYR A 1 1.27 8.21 -19.99
C TYR A 1 2.24 7.21 -19.39
N ASP A 2 2.05 6.83 -18.13
CA ASP A 2 3.20 6.60 -17.25
C ASP A 2 3.44 5.12 -16.91
N VAL A 3 2.80 4.18 -17.62
CA VAL A 3 2.99 2.75 -17.37
C VAL A 3 3.10 1.93 -18.65
N ILE A 4 2.02 1.82 -19.45
CA ILE A 4 1.99 1.00 -20.67
C ILE A 4 1.24 1.75 -21.77
N ALA A 5 1.83 1.85 -22.96
CA ALA A 5 1.20 2.42 -24.14
C ALA A 5 0.15 1.46 -24.74
N PRO A 6 -0.91 1.97 -25.38
CA PRO A 6 -1.87 1.11 -26.09
C PRO A 6 -1.20 0.41 -27.27
N LYS A 7 -1.64 -0.83 -27.56
CA LYS A 7 -1.19 -1.63 -28.71
C LYS A 7 -1.51 -0.96 -30.05
N VAL A 8 -2.61 -0.23 -30.12
CA VAL A 8 -3.10 0.45 -31.32
C VAL A 8 -3.98 1.65 -30.96
N ASN A 9 -3.96 2.69 -31.79
CA ASN A 9 -4.93 3.77 -31.70
C ASN A 9 -6.22 3.37 -32.42
N ALA A 10 -7.28 3.09 -31.66
CA ALA A 10 -8.59 2.74 -32.18
C ALA A 10 -9.64 3.85 -31.95
N MET A 11 -9.21 5.10 -31.78
CA MET A 11 -10.14 6.22 -31.63
C MET A 11 -10.91 6.49 -32.93
N ARG A 12 -12.19 6.83 -32.78
CA ARG A 12 -12.98 7.43 -33.85
C ARG A 12 -12.60 8.89 -34.08
N PRO A 13 -12.97 9.48 -35.23
CA PRO A 13 -12.81 10.91 -35.50
C PRO A 13 -13.36 11.80 -34.37
N ALA A 14 -12.80 13.00 -34.26
CA ALA A 14 -13.26 13.99 -33.28
C ALA A 14 -14.75 14.30 -33.49
N GLY A 15 -15.51 14.34 -32.38
CA GLY A 15 -16.96 14.54 -32.39
C GLY A 15 -17.78 13.25 -32.34
N GLU A 16 -17.17 12.11 -32.60
CA GLU A 16 -17.85 10.81 -32.51
C GLU A 16 -17.76 10.18 -31.12
N TRP A 17 -18.77 9.39 -30.78
CA TRP A 17 -18.77 8.60 -29.55
C TRP A 17 -17.83 7.41 -29.67
N ASN A 18 -16.91 7.29 -28.72
CA ASN A 18 -16.09 6.10 -28.52
C ASN A 18 -16.76 5.17 -27.49
N GLN A 19 -16.72 3.86 -27.73
CA GLN A 19 -17.12 2.85 -26.77
C GLN A 19 -15.88 2.23 -26.13
N SER A 20 -15.78 2.30 -24.81
CA SER A 20 -14.73 1.61 -24.04
C SER A 20 -15.32 0.45 -23.26
N ARG A 21 -14.61 -0.67 -23.23
CA ARG A 21 -14.88 -1.82 -22.35
C ARG A 21 -13.59 -2.15 -21.63
N ILE A 22 -13.66 -2.26 -20.31
CA ILE A 22 -12.55 -2.69 -19.47
C ILE A 22 -12.97 -4.01 -18.82
N LEU A 23 -12.15 -5.05 -18.97
CA LEU A 23 -12.24 -6.29 -18.21
C LEU A 23 -11.00 -6.38 -17.33
N PHE A 24 -11.21 -6.28 -16.02
CA PHE A 24 -10.17 -6.56 -15.05
C PHE A 24 -10.55 -7.83 -14.29
N ASP A 25 -10.00 -8.94 -14.76
CA ASP A 25 -10.20 -10.27 -14.20
C ASP A 25 -8.81 -10.80 -13.86
N TRP A 26 -8.46 -10.71 -12.57
CA TRP A 26 -7.08 -10.87 -12.11
C TRP A 26 -6.47 -12.19 -12.64
N PRO A 27 -5.22 -12.18 -13.15
CA PRO A 27 -4.29 -11.05 -13.22
C PRO A 27 -4.40 -10.18 -14.49
N TRP A 28 -5.36 -10.46 -15.36
CA TRP A 28 -5.44 -9.82 -16.68
C TRP A 28 -6.25 -8.53 -16.66
N CYS A 29 -5.64 -7.46 -17.16
CA CYS A 29 -6.33 -6.24 -17.56
C CYS A 29 -6.43 -6.20 -19.09
N ARG A 30 -7.66 -6.20 -19.60
CA ARG A 30 -7.95 -6.06 -21.02
C ARG A 30 -8.83 -4.84 -21.26
N ILE A 31 -8.44 -4.02 -22.22
CA ILE A 31 -9.18 -2.81 -22.61
C ILE A 31 -9.49 -2.89 -24.09
N TRP A 32 -10.76 -2.73 -24.43
CA TRP A 32 -11.22 -2.57 -25.80
C TRP A 32 -11.71 -1.15 -26.02
N LEU A 33 -11.33 -0.58 -27.16
CA LEU A 33 -11.85 0.68 -27.66
C LEU A 33 -12.48 0.43 -29.02
N ASN A 34 -13.77 0.75 -29.15
CA ASN A 34 -14.56 0.54 -30.37
C ASN A 34 -14.48 -0.92 -30.90
N GLY A 35 -14.46 -1.89 -30.00
CA GLY A 35 -14.38 -3.33 -30.32
C GLY A 35 -12.96 -3.85 -30.55
N VAL A 36 -11.95 -2.98 -30.66
CA VAL A 36 -10.55 -3.35 -30.87
C VAL A 36 -9.85 -3.49 -29.52
N LEU A 37 -9.15 -4.60 -29.30
CA LEU A 37 -8.34 -4.82 -28.10
C LEU A 37 -7.11 -3.89 -28.14
N ILE A 38 -7.13 -2.82 -27.35
CA ILE A 38 -6.05 -1.81 -27.29
C ILE A 38 -5.06 -2.07 -26.16
N GLN A 39 -5.42 -2.86 -25.15
CA GLN A 39 -4.51 -3.23 -24.07
C GLN A 39 -4.83 -4.63 -23.56
N GLU A 40 -3.78 -5.39 -23.27
CA GLU A 40 -3.85 -6.68 -22.61
C GLU A 40 -2.56 -6.84 -21.82
N GLN A 41 -2.69 -6.80 -20.50
CA GLN A 41 -1.55 -6.81 -19.59
C GLN A 41 -1.81 -7.80 -18.46
N ASP A 42 -0.84 -8.68 -18.23
CA ASP A 42 -0.73 -9.44 -16.98
C ASP A 42 -0.18 -8.50 -15.89
N PHE A 43 -1.02 -8.16 -14.92
CA PHE A 43 -0.62 -7.29 -13.81
C PHE A 43 0.29 -8.01 -12.81
N ALA A 44 0.14 -9.32 -12.63
CA ALA A 44 0.97 -10.09 -11.70
C ALA A 44 2.42 -10.17 -12.17
N ALA A 45 2.64 -10.21 -13.48
CA ALA A 45 3.98 -10.21 -14.07
C ALA A 45 4.63 -8.82 -14.16
N HIS A 46 3.89 -7.73 -13.92
CA HIS A 46 4.40 -6.37 -14.12
C HIS A 46 4.87 -5.73 -12.80
N PRO A 47 6.14 -5.27 -12.69
CA PRO A 47 6.74 -4.86 -11.42
C PRO A 47 6.02 -3.70 -10.71
N ILE A 48 5.50 -2.74 -11.49
CA ILE A 48 4.76 -1.60 -10.94
C ILE A 48 3.31 -1.97 -10.59
N LEU A 49 2.68 -2.92 -11.30
CA LEU A 49 1.24 -3.15 -11.25
C LEU A 49 0.84 -4.28 -10.30
N LYS A 50 1.74 -5.26 -10.04
CA LYS A 50 1.43 -6.48 -9.28
C LYS A 50 0.86 -6.25 -7.88
N TYR A 51 1.20 -5.13 -7.24
CA TYR A 51 0.75 -4.78 -5.89
C TYR A 51 -0.26 -3.62 -5.86
N ARG A 52 -0.84 -3.21 -6.99
CA ARG A 52 -1.94 -2.24 -6.98
C ARG A 52 -3.17 -2.83 -6.29
N LEU A 53 -3.95 -1.97 -5.64
CA LEU A 53 -5.24 -2.36 -5.09
C LEU A 53 -6.12 -2.92 -6.20
N ARG A 54 -6.71 -4.10 -5.97
CA ARG A 54 -7.63 -4.75 -6.92
C ARG A 54 -9.07 -4.29 -6.74
N ARG A 55 -9.32 -3.40 -5.77
CA ARG A 55 -10.61 -2.82 -5.44
C ARG A 55 -10.45 -1.33 -5.18
N GLY A 56 -11.45 -0.54 -5.55
CA GLY A 56 -11.44 0.90 -5.35
C GLY A 56 -12.57 1.59 -6.09
N HIS A 57 -12.50 2.92 -6.14
CA HIS A 57 -13.48 3.74 -6.82
C HIS A 57 -13.14 3.91 -8.31
N ILE A 58 -14.17 4.07 -9.15
CA ILE A 58 -14.01 4.51 -10.53
C ILE A 58 -13.99 6.05 -10.54
N GLY A 59 -12.90 6.62 -11.03
CA GLY A 59 -12.78 8.06 -11.29
C GLY A 59 -12.95 8.36 -12.77
N LEU A 60 -13.75 9.38 -13.09
CA LEU A 60 -13.83 9.94 -14.44
C LEU A 60 -13.00 11.22 -14.47
N SER A 61 -12.08 11.32 -15.44
CA SER A 61 -11.12 12.43 -15.54
C SER A 61 -11.25 13.17 -16.87
N ASN A 62 -11.09 14.48 -16.83
CA ASN A 62 -10.92 15.32 -18.01
C ASN A 62 -9.58 16.06 -17.94
N HIS A 63 -9.03 16.41 -19.09
CA HIS A 63 -7.81 17.22 -19.20
C HIS A 63 -8.16 18.58 -19.80
N ALA A 64 -8.65 19.50 -18.97
CA ALA A 64 -9.01 20.90 -19.29
C ALA A 64 -10.10 21.12 -20.37
N SER A 65 -10.51 20.08 -21.09
CA SER A 65 -11.57 20.14 -22.10
C SER A 65 -12.88 19.53 -21.60
N PRO A 66 -14.04 19.99 -22.10
CA PRO A 66 -15.31 19.33 -21.86
C PRO A 66 -15.27 17.87 -22.36
N VAL A 67 -15.64 16.95 -21.49
CA VAL A 67 -15.82 15.53 -21.81
C VAL A 67 -17.23 15.11 -21.43
N ARG A 68 -17.82 14.18 -22.19
CA ARG A 68 -19.15 13.65 -21.93
C ARG A 68 -19.07 12.14 -21.80
N TYR A 69 -19.72 11.61 -20.77
CA TYR A 69 -19.85 10.17 -20.55
C TYR A 69 -21.33 9.79 -20.59
N ARG A 70 -21.64 8.60 -21.09
CA ARG A 70 -22.99 8.03 -21.06
C ARG A 70 -22.91 6.51 -21.05
N ASN A 71 -23.99 5.86 -20.64
CA ASN A 71 -24.13 4.40 -20.62
C ASN A 71 -23.01 3.71 -19.81
N LEU A 72 -22.74 4.24 -18.61
CA LEU A 72 -21.77 3.68 -17.68
C LEU A 72 -22.45 2.57 -16.87
N TRP A 73 -21.86 1.38 -16.89
CA TRP A 73 -22.30 0.23 -16.11
C TRP A 73 -21.08 -0.54 -15.63
N ILE A 74 -21.23 -1.20 -14.48
CA ILE A 74 -20.23 -2.09 -13.91
C ILE A 74 -20.89 -3.43 -13.62
N LYS A 75 -20.17 -4.51 -13.90
CA LYS A 75 -20.45 -5.83 -13.38
C LYS A 75 -19.27 -6.25 -12.53
N GLU A 76 -19.50 -6.41 -11.23
CA GLU A 76 -18.48 -6.94 -10.33
C GLU A 76 -18.22 -8.41 -10.65
N LEU A 77 -16.94 -8.79 -10.59
CA LEU A 77 -16.49 -10.18 -10.73
C LEU A 77 -16.27 -10.80 -9.34
N PRO A 78 -16.28 -12.13 -9.22
CA PRO A 78 -15.97 -12.80 -7.96
C PRO A 78 -14.61 -12.36 -7.38
N ASP A 79 -14.53 -12.27 -6.06
CA ASP A 79 -13.26 -11.98 -5.40
C ASP A 79 -12.26 -13.12 -5.63
N GLN A 80 -11.03 -12.75 -5.92
CA GLN A 80 -9.91 -13.69 -6.04
C GLN A 80 -8.81 -13.41 -5.02
N GLU A 81 -8.94 -12.34 -4.22
CA GLU A 81 -7.99 -12.05 -3.15
C GLU A 81 -8.29 -12.89 -1.91
N GLN A 82 -7.22 -13.35 -1.24
CA GLN A 82 -7.30 -14.01 0.06
C GLN A 82 -6.47 -13.22 1.06
N TRP A 83 -7.17 -12.42 1.85
CA TRP A 83 -6.60 -11.59 2.91
C TRP A 83 -6.91 -12.18 4.28
N THR A 84 -5.92 -12.21 5.16
CA THR A 84 -6.10 -12.45 6.59
C THR A 84 -6.16 -11.10 7.30
N GLU A 85 -7.31 -10.77 7.89
CA GLU A 85 -7.47 -9.58 8.71
C GLU A 85 -6.75 -9.78 10.06
N LEU A 86 -5.69 -9.00 10.28
CA LEU A 86 -4.96 -8.97 11.56
C LEU A 86 -5.67 -8.07 12.58
N PHE A 87 -6.45 -7.10 12.11
CA PHE A 87 -7.28 -6.25 12.95
C PHE A 87 -8.75 -6.43 12.62
N ASN A 88 -9.55 -6.84 13.61
CA ASN A 88 -10.96 -7.17 13.43
C ASN A 88 -11.93 -5.99 13.55
N GLY A 89 -11.40 -4.76 13.74
CA GLY A 89 -12.21 -3.55 13.90
C GLY A 89 -12.90 -3.41 15.25
N ARG A 90 -12.65 -4.30 16.23
CA ARG A 90 -13.38 -4.31 17.51
C ARG A 90 -12.46 -4.34 18.73
N ASP A 91 -11.40 -5.14 18.68
CA ASP A 91 -10.47 -5.33 19.80
C ASP A 91 -9.05 -5.58 19.29
N LEU A 92 -8.11 -5.70 20.22
CA LEU A 92 -6.71 -6.02 19.96
C LEU A 92 -6.43 -7.52 20.13
N LYS A 93 -7.43 -8.39 19.94
CA LYS A 93 -7.19 -9.84 19.95
C LYS A 93 -6.24 -10.20 18.81
N GLY A 94 -5.22 -10.99 19.13
CA GLY A 94 -4.12 -11.30 18.21
C GLY A 94 -2.93 -10.34 18.29
N TRP A 95 -2.98 -9.35 19.19
CA TRP A 95 -1.90 -8.39 19.40
C TRP A 95 -1.33 -8.44 20.83
N GLU A 96 -0.04 -8.16 20.96
CA GLU A 96 0.68 -7.94 22.21
C GLU A 96 1.10 -6.47 22.29
N GLN A 97 0.95 -5.86 23.47
CA GLN A 97 1.42 -4.50 23.74
C GLN A 97 2.70 -4.56 24.58
N LYS A 98 3.73 -3.81 24.19
CA LYS A 98 4.95 -3.63 24.97
C LYS A 98 5.26 -2.14 25.12
N GLY A 99 5.68 -1.73 26.31
CA GLY A 99 5.94 -0.33 26.64
C GLY A 99 4.76 0.35 27.34
N SER A 100 4.76 1.68 27.36
CA SER A 100 3.76 2.52 28.02
C SER A 100 2.70 3.11 27.08
N ALA A 101 2.83 2.87 25.76
CA ALA A 101 1.85 3.33 24.77
C ALA A 101 0.45 2.75 25.02
N ASN A 102 -0.57 3.60 24.97
CA ASN A 102 -1.94 3.26 25.36
C ASN A 102 -2.78 2.67 24.22
N TRP A 103 -2.28 1.63 23.55
CA TRP A 103 -2.97 1.03 22.41
C TRP A 103 -4.39 0.57 22.77
N GLN A 104 -5.36 1.06 22.01
CA GLN A 104 -6.78 0.82 22.22
C GLN A 104 -7.53 0.85 20.90
N VAL A 105 -8.76 0.34 20.89
CA VAL A 105 -9.65 0.45 19.73
C VAL A 105 -10.66 1.58 19.97
N ARG A 106 -10.76 2.51 19.01
CA ARG A 106 -11.76 3.59 19.00
C ARG A 106 -12.37 3.69 17.61
N ASN A 107 -13.69 3.71 17.50
CA ASN A 107 -14.41 3.86 16.22
C ASN A 107 -13.95 2.89 15.11
N GLY A 108 -13.67 1.64 15.49
CA GLY A 108 -13.18 0.63 14.55
C GLY A 108 -11.75 0.85 14.06
N GLN A 109 -10.95 1.62 14.78
CA GLN A 109 -9.56 1.96 14.47
C GLN A 109 -8.67 1.63 15.66
N ILE A 110 -7.42 1.26 15.41
CA ILE A 110 -6.39 1.17 16.45
C ILE A 110 -5.86 2.58 16.68
N VAL A 111 -5.79 3.00 17.94
CA VAL A 111 -5.34 4.34 18.34
C VAL A 111 -4.33 4.22 19.47
N ALA A 112 -3.26 5.00 19.40
CA ALA A 112 -2.39 5.30 20.55
C ALA A 112 -2.08 6.80 20.56
N ASP A 113 -2.50 7.50 21.63
CA ASP A 113 -2.43 8.96 21.75
C ASP A 113 -1.47 9.43 22.85
N ARG A 114 -0.89 8.52 23.63
CA ARG A 114 0.12 8.79 24.68
C ARG A 114 1.00 7.57 24.91
N GLY A 115 2.13 7.80 25.60
CA GLY A 115 3.08 6.75 25.98
C GLY A 115 3.85 6.19 24.79
N GLU A 116 4.88 5.40 25.07
CA GLU A 116 5.80 4.90 24.04
C GLU A 116 5.78 3.38 23.98
N GLY A 117 5.84 2.81 22.79
CA GLY A 117 6.02 1.38 22.65
C GLY A 117 5.37 0.76 21.43
N TRP A 118 5.21 -0.56 21.49
CA TRP A 118 4.90 -1.41 20.35
C TRP A 118 3.55 -2.10 20.49
N LEU A 119 2.86 -2.23 19.36
CA LEU A 119 1.75 -3.15 19.17
C LEU A 119 2.19 -4.22 18.17
N ILE A 120 2.32 -5.45 18.62
CA ILE A 120 3.02 -6.54 17.92
C ILE A 120 2.01 -7.64 17.61
N THR A 121 2.04 -8.21 16.39
CA THR A 121 1.24 -9.40 16.07
C THR A 121 1.65 -10.57 16.96
N LYS A 122 0.72 -11.36 17.47
CA LYS A 122 1.04 -12.60 18.21
C LYS A 122 1.44 -13.75 17.28
N ASN A 123 0.80 -13.82 16.12
CA ASN A 123 1.06 -14.88 15.15
C ASN A 123 2.21 -14.48 14.21
N PRO A 124 3.04 -15.45 13.80
CA PRO A 124 4.16 -15.20 12.89
C PRO A 124 3.70 -15.07 11.42
N HIS A 125 4.45 -14.28 10.67
CA HIS A 125 4.28 -13.86 9.28
C HIS A 125 5.67 -13.69 8.62
N SER A 126 6.20 -14.75 8.01
CA SER A 126 7.54 -14.70 7.38
C SER A 126 7.52 -14.22 5.93
N HIS A 127 6.47 -14.59 5.17
CA HIS A 127 6.28 -14.26 3.76
C HIS A 127 4.92 -13.62 3.58
N PHE A 128 4.89 -12.32 3.38
CA PHE A 128 3.63 -11.59 3.40
C PHE A 128 3.64 -10.33 2.54
N HIS A 129 2.47 -10.00 2.04
CA HIS A 129 2.10 -8.66 1.62
C HIS A 129 1.17 -8.08 2.69
N LEU A 130 1.63 -7.07 3.43
CA LEU A 130 0.85 -6.30 4.40
C LEU A 130 0.16 -5.14 3.69
N GLN A 131 -1.08 -4.87 4.06
CA GLN A 131 -1.77 -3.62 3.75
C GLN A 131 -2.29 -2.99 5.04
N THR A 132 -2.00 -1.71 5.21
CA THR A 132 -2.55 -0.91 6.31
C THR A 132 -2.74 0.55 5.95
N TYR A 133 -3.75 1.20 6.52
CA TYR A 133 -3.93 2.64 6.39
C TYR A 133 -3.54 3.33 7.69
N ILE A 134 -2.65 4.31 7.58
CA ILE A 134 -2.24 5.17 8.67
C ILE A 134 -2.85 6.55 8.44
N ALA A 135 -3.48 7.14 9.45
CA ALA A 135 -3.95 8.51 9.35
C ALA A 135 -2.74 9.43 9.16
N ASN A 136 -2.84 10.36 8.22
CA ASN A 136 -1.76 11.29 7.96
C ASN A 136 -1.71 12.34 9.09
N PRO A 137 -0.66 12.38 9.92
CA PRO A 137 -0.61 13.30 11.04
C PRO A 137 -0.42 14.75 10.61
N LEU A 138 0.01 15.00 9.37
CA LEU A 138 0.43 16.32 8.87
C LEU A 138 1.44 17.02 9.80
N ALA A 139 2.22 16.22 10.54
CA ALA A 139 3.18 16.62 11.54
C ALA A 139 4.28 15.56 11.64
N ALA A 140 5.46 15.96 12.12
CA ALA A 140 6.58 15.06 12.36
C ALA A 140 6.21 13.94 13.35
N THR A 141 6.69 12.74 13.07
CA THR A 141 6.50 11.55 13.90
C THR A 141 7.72 10.64 13.78
N ASP A 142 8.13 10.03 14.89
CA ASP A 142 9.13 8.94 14.92
C ASP A 142 8.46 7.56 14.92
N GLY A 143 7.15 7.50 14.68
CA GLY A 143 6.36 6.28 14.58
C GLY A 143 6.80 5.44 13.39
N LYS A 144 6.74 4.11 13.56
CA LYS A 144 7.30 3.15 12.59
C LYS A 144 6.40 1.93 12.42
N ILE A 145 6.51 1.29 11.26
CA ILE A 145 6.05 -0.09 11.07
C ILE A 145 7.30 -0.97 10.97
N PHE A 146 7.42 -1.93 11.88
CA PHE A 146 8.45 -2.95 11.87
C PHE A 146 7.95 -4.23 11.21
N TYR A 147 8.84 -4.89 10.50
CA TYR A 147 8.65 -6.22 9.92
C TYR A 147 9.86 -7.09 10.22
N ARG A 148 9.61 -8.40 10.29
CA ARG A 148 10.56 -9.37 10.81
C ARG A 148 11.01 -9.02 12.24
N TRP A 149 10.07 -8.51 13.02
CA TRP A 149 10.28 -8.19 14.41
C TRP A 149 10.48 -9.47 15.21
N ARG A 150 11.43 -9.48 16.15
CA ARG A 150 11.70 -10.61 17.03
C ARG A 150 11.60 -10.22 18.51
N ASP A 151 12.31 -9.17 18.90
CA ASP A 151 12.32 -8.66 20.26
C ASP A 151 12.83 -7.21 20.31
N LEU A 152 12.94 -6.64 21.52
CA LEU A 152 13.39 -5.24 21.71
C LEU A 152 14.86 -5.01 21.35
N GLN A 153 15.71 -6.05 21.41
CA GLN A 153 17.12 -5.97 21.03
C GLN A 153 17.29 -6.22 19.52
N HIS A 154 16.36 -6.97 18.93
CA HIS A 154 16.32 -7.33 17.51
C HIS A 154 14.93 -6.99 16.91
N PRO A 155 14.61 -5.71 16.73
CA PRO A 155 13.27 -5.29 16.28
C PRO A 155 13.02 -5.53 14.78
N GLY A 156 14.00 -6.09 14.07
CA GLY A 156 13.93 -6.33 12.63
C GLY A 156 14.15 -5.06 11.82
N TYR A 157 13.47 -4.97 10.68
CA TYR A 157 13.53 -3.83 9.78
C TYR A 157 12.31 -2.92 9.98
N ASN A 158 12.41 -1.67 9.56
CA ASN A 158 11.31 -0.73 9.69
C ASN A 158 11.12 0.16 8.46
N THR A 159 9.92 0.71 8.37
CA THR A 159 9.61 1.91 7.60
C THR A 159 9.13 2.99 8.55
N GLU A 160 9.67 4.19 8.38
CA GLU A 160 9.17 5.39 9.05
C GLU A 160 7.74 5.68 8.59
N LEU A 161 6.93 6.23 9.49
CA LEU A 161 5.67 6.86 9.13
C LEU A 161 5.98 8.26 8.61
N PHE A 162 5.67 8.52 7.34
CA PHE A 162 6.07 9.73 6.64
C PHE A 162 5.48 11.02 7.24
N ASP A 163 6.33 12.04 7.35
CA ASP A 163 5.97 13.45 7.42
C ASP A 163 6.28 14.15 6.07
N TYR A 164 5.37 15.03 5.67
CA TYR A 164 5.27 15.70 4.36
C TYR A 164 6.49 16.58 4.01
N PRO A 165 7.11 17.37 4.91
CA PRO A 165 8.28 18.18 4.60
C PRO A 165 9.60 17.39 4.58
N LEU A 166 9.67 16.26 5.30
CA LEU A 166 10.90 15.48 5.49
C LEU A 166 11.11 14.38 4.44
N ALA A 167 10.09 14.02 3.65
CA ALA A 167 10.28 13.09 2.53
C ALA A 167 11.35 13.58 1.53
N VAL A 168 11.53 14.90 1.40
CA VAL A 168 12.61 15.53 0.61
C VAL A 168 13.95 15.55 1.36
N GLU A 169 13.95 15.49 2.69
CA GLU A 169 15.15 15.56 3.53
C GLU A 169 15.75 14.16 3.81
N HIS A 170 14.93 13.12 3.94
CA HIS A 170 15.40 11.73 4.05
C HIS A 170 16.12 11.22 2.81
N VAL A 171 15.87 11.83 1.64
CA VAL A 171 16.68 11.69 0.41
C VAL A 171 18.17 11.96 0.66
N LYS A 172 18.50 12.87 1.59
CA LYS A 172 19.89 13.20 1.92
C LYS A 172 20.51 12.29 2.99
N ARG A 173 19.70 11.54 3.75
CA ARG A 173 20.14 10.82 4.95
C ARG A 173 20.41 9.32 4.73
N TYR A 174 19.88 8.72 3.67
CA TYR A 174 20.12 7.30 3.34
C TYR A 174 20.85 7.18 1.99
N GLY A 175 22.17 7.00 2.07
CA GLY A 175 23.04 6.86 0.91
C GLY A 175 22.54 5.82 -0.10
N SER A 176 22.59 6.21 -1.37
CA SER A 176 22.48 5.37 -2.58
C SER A 176 21.22 4.50 -2.69
N HIS A 177 20.07 5.13 -2.91
CA HIS A 177 19.25 5.03 -4.14
C HIS A 177 17.96 5.79 -3.86
N LEU A 178 17.82 6.98 -4.45
CA LEU A 178 16.52 7.62 -4.57
C LEU A 178 15.58 6.66 -5.31
N PRO A 179 14.32 6.47 -4.90
CA PRO A 179 13.37 5.84 -5.80
C PRO A 179 13.32 6.69 -7.08
N ASP A 180 13.42 6.05 -8.25
CA ASP A 180 13.43 6.73 -9.55
C ASP A 180 12.19 7.60 -9.78
N SER A 181 11.12 7.33 -9.01
CA SER A 181 9.89 8.12 -9.00
C SER A 181 9.93 9.24 -7.94
N VAL A 182 9.68 10.47 -8.38
CA VAL A 182 9.28 11.57 -7.48
C VAL A 182 8.01 11.14 -6.75
N VAL A 183 8.12 10.90 -5.45
CA VAL A 183 6.97 10.66 -4.59
C VAL A 183 6.26 11.99 -4.41
N PRO A 184 5.01 12.17 -4.88
CA PRO A 184 4.32 13.42 -4.73
C PRO A 184 4.02 13.67 -3.26
N ALA A 185 3.90 14.94 -2.89
CA ALA A 185 3.57 15.33 -1.55
C ALA A 185 2.13 14.87 -1.23
N PHE A 186 1.99 13.86 -0.36
CA PHE A 186 0.68 13.28 -0.05
C PHE A 186 -0.07 14.14 0.96
N THR A 187 -1.15 14.77 0.52
CA THR A 187 -2.08 15.53 1.39
C THR A 187 -3.32 14.72 1.77
N TYR A 188 -3.35 13.44 1.43
CA TYR A 188 -4.46 12.56 1.75
C TYR A 188 -4.56 12.36 3.27
N PRO A 189 -5.78 12.37 3.85
CA PRO A 189 -5.98 12.14 5.29
C PRO A 189 -5.60 10.72 5.73
N TRP A 190 -5.49 9.79 4.78
CA TRP A 190 -5.08 8.41 5.01
C TRP A 190 -4.05 8.00 3.98
N LEU A 191 -2.95 7.42 4.45
CA LEU A 191 -1.90 6.88 3.61
C LEU A 191 -1.97 5.36 3.65
N LEU A 192 -2.07 4.74 2.47
CA LEU A 192 -1.93 3.29 2.34
C LEU A 192 -0.45 2.93 2.41
N TYR A 193 -0.09 2.15 3.43
CA TYR A 193 1.20 1.48 3.54
C TYR A 193 1.05 0.04 3.06
N GLN A 194 2.01 -0.38 2.24
CA GLN A 194 2.17 -1.78 1.86
C GLN A 194 3.61 -2.20 2.15
N ILE A 195 3.77 -3.35 2.79
CA ILE A 195 5.08 -3.97 2.98
C ILE A 195 4.98 -5.37 2.37
N VAL A 196 5.80 -5.62 1.36
CA VAL A 196 5.95 -6.94 0.77
C VAL A 196 7.28 -7.48 1.25
N SER A 197 7.29 -8.56 2.02
CA SER A 197 8.52 -9.18 2.53
C SER A 197 8.50 -10.67 2.29
N ALA A 198 9.57 -11.17 1.66
CA ALA A 198 9.78 -12.57 1.33
C ALA A 198 11.28 -12.87 1.30
N ASP A 199 11.70 -14.07 1.70
CA ASP A 199 13.09 -14.53 1.67
C ASP A 199 14.11 -13.50 2.20
N ARG A 200 14.92 -12.89 1.31
CA ARG A 200 15.94 -11.89 1.64
C ARG A 200 15.61 -10.51 1.08
N GLU A 201 14.34 -10.27 0.75
CA GLU A 201 13.90 -9.06 0.08
C GLU A 201 12.69 -8.43 0.79
N ALA A 202 12.60 -7.10 0.69
CA ALA A 202 11.42 -6.35 1.08
C ALA A 202 11.20 -5.15 0.17
N GLU A 203 9.94 -4.81 -0.09
CA GLU A 203 9.53 -3.62 -0.82
C GLU A 203 8.45 -2.88 0.00
N ILE A 204 8.66 -1.58 0.19
CA ILE A 204 7.74 -0.71 0.90
C ILE A 204 7.09 0.23 -0.10
N ARG A 205 5.76 0.30 -0.06
CA ARG A 205 4.96 1.22 -0.86
C ARG A 205 4.13 2.13 0.01
N VAL A 206 4.05 3.40 -0.37
CA VAL A 206 3.16 4.39 0.23
C VAL A 206 2.31 5.02 -0.85
N ALA A 207 0.99 4.95 -0.67
CA ALA A 207 -0.02 5.39 -1.64
C ALA A 207 0.24 4.84 -3.07
N GLY A 208 0.74 3.60 -3.15
CA GLY A 208 1.04 2.91 -4.42
C GLY A 208 2.43 3.17 -5.01
N TYR A 209 3.19 4.14 -4.48
CA TYR A 209 4.55 4.44 -4.90
C TYR A 209 5.54 3.57 -4.13
N ILE A 210 6.54 3.00 -4.82
CA ILE A 210 7.65 2.30 -4.16
C ILE A 210 8.54 3.36 -3.52
N VAL A 211 8.67 3.32 -2.19
CA VAL A 211 9.46 4.30 -1.42
C VAL A 211 10.78 3.71 -0.91
N ALA A 212 10.85 2.38 -0.81
CA ALA A 212 12.07 1.67 -0.47
C ALA A 212 12.04 0.24 -1.00
N GLY A 213 13.20 -0.25 -1.44
CA GLY A 213 13.43 -1.65 -1.78
C GLY A 213 14.70 -2.13 -1.09
N GLN A 214 14.66 -3.28 -0.45
CA GLN A 214 15.77 -3.86 0.28
C GLN A 214 16.03 -5.29 -0.20
N LYS A 215 17.32 -5.64 -0.28
CA LYS A 215 17.81 -6.96 -0.67
C LYS A 215 18.84 -7.46 0.35
N LEU A 216 19.14 -8.76 0.30
CA LEU A 216 20.13 -9.41 1.16
C LEU A 216 19.80 -9.34 2.66
N LEU A 217 18.52 -9.21 3.02
CA LEU A 217 18.07 -9.21 4.41
C LEU A 217 18.54 -10.48 5.15
N GLN A 218 18.90 -10.32 6.42
CA GLN A 218 19.46 -11.37 7.28
C GLN A 218 18.62 -11.63 8.52
N GLU A 219 17.86 -10.64 9.01
CA GLU A 219 16.95 -10.86 10.13
C GLU A 219 15.83 -11.82 9.73
N THR A 220 15.52 -12.74 10.65
CA THR A 220 14.55 -13.84 10.45
C THR A 220 13.38 -13.79 11.42
N GLY A 221 13.18 -12.67 12.13
CA GLY A 221 11.94 -12.48 12.88
C GLY A 221 10.73 -12.59 11.97
N ASP A 222 9.57 -12.81 12.56
CA ASP A 222 8.34 -13.13 11.84
C ASP A 222 7.15 -12.33 12.33
N HIS A 223 7.30 -11.39 13.26
CA HIS A 223 6.20 -10.52 13.65
C HIS A 223 6.21 -9.19 12.90
N ILE A 224 5.03 -8.58 12.85
CA ILE A 224 4.81 -7.21 12.41
C ILE A 224 4.52 -6.38 13.66
N ALA A 225 5.13 -5.22 13.78
CA ALA A 225 4.87 -4.33 14.91
C ALA A 225 4.65 -2.88 14.48
N PHE A 226 3.71 -2.21 15.13
CA PHE A 226 3.57 -0.76 15.04
C PHE A 226 4.22 -0.12 16.25
N TYR A 227 4.95 0.96 16.03
CA TYR A 227 5.62 1.70 17.07
C TYR A 227 5.09 3.13 17.15
N ARG A 228 4.82 3.57 18.37
CA ARG A 228 4.54 4.97 18.70
C ARG A 228 5.68 5.50 19.55
N ALA A 229 6.31 6.59 19.12
CA ALA A 229 7.33 7.28 19.90
C ALA A 229 6.71 8.19 20.98
N ALA A 230 7.47 8.46 22.05
CA ALA A 230 7.07 9.46 23.04
C ALA A 230 6.94 10.85 22.39
N GLY A 231 5.88 11.60 22.72
CA GLY A 231 5.68 12.97 22.20
C GLY A 231 5.03 13.08 20.81
N ASP A 232 4.93 11.97 20.06
CA ASP A 232 4.29 11.95 18.75
C ASP A 232 2.79 12.35 18.77
N PRO A 233 2.25 12.85 17.65
CA PRO A 233 0.81 12.97 17.46
C PRO A 233 0.11 11.60 17.60
N PRO A 234 -1.22 11.55 17.76
CA PRO A 234 -1.95 10.30 17.83
C PRO A 234 -1.67 9.41 16.60
N LEU A 235 -1.21 8.18 16.86
CA LEU A 235 -1.09 7.17 15.82
C LEU A 235 -2.44 6.48 15.65
N VAL A 236 -3.02 6.60 14.46
CA VAL A 236 -4.33 6.03 14.12
C VAL A 236 -4.19 5.10 12.92
N ILE A 237 -4.64 3.87 13.07
CA ILE A 237 -4.47 2.78 12.11
C ILE A 237 -5.82 2.16 11.81
N ARG A 238 -6.10 1.88 10.54
CA ARG A 238 -7.27 1.11 10.11
C ARG A 238 -6.89 0.08 9.04
N THR A 239 -7.68 -0.99 8.98
CA THR A 239 -7.50 -2.11 8.05
C THR A 239 -6.09 -2.68 8.14
N VAL A 240 -5.82 -3.60 9.07
CA VAL A 240 -4.51 -4.27 9.10
C VAL A 240 -4.71 -5.69 8.61
N ARG A 241 -4.13 -6.02 7.46
CA ARG A 241 -4.33 -7.32 6.84
C ARG A 241 -3.10 -7.78 6.07
N VAL A 242 -2.94 -9.09 5.97
CA VAL A 242 -1.84 -9.73 5.25
C VAL A 242 -2.36 -10.74 4.24
N GLN A 243 -1.69 -10.82 3.11
CA GLN A 243 -1.80 -11.91 2.16
C GLN A 243 -0.50 -12.72 2.24
N PRO A 244 -0.55 -14.03 2.54
CA PRO A 244 0.63 -14.88 2.47
C PRO A 244 1.18 -14.91 1.04
N LEU A 245 2.51 -14.79 0.90
CA LEU A 245 3.17 -14.94 -0.38
C LEU A 245 3.59 -16.40 -0.57
N ILE A 246 3.42 -16.92 -1.80
CA ILE A 246 3.77 -18.28 -2.18
C ILE A 246 4.89 -18.20 -3.22
N GLY A 247 5.95 -18.99 -3.05
CA GLY A 247 7.09 -19.03 -3.94
C GLY A 247 8.33 -18.33 -3.38
N ASN A 248 9.36 -18.20 -4.22
CA ASN A 248 10.64 -17.58 -3.86
C ASN A 248 10.69 -16.14 -4.39
N GLY A 249 11.13 -15.21 -3.53
CA GLY A 249 11.40 -13.80 -3.86
C GLY A 249 10.15 -12.91 -3.90
N LEU A 250 10.38 -11.65 -4.31
CA LEU A 250 9.34 -10.62 -4.49
C LEU A 250 8.72 -10.55 -5.88
#